data_AF-A0A0G1T722-F1
#
_entry.id   AF-A0A0G1T722-F1
#
_cell.length_a   1.000
_cell.length_b   1.000
_cell.length_c   1.000
_cell.angle_alpha   90.00
_cell.angle_beta   90.00
_cell.angle_gamma   90.00
#
_symmetry.space_group_name_H-M   'P 1'
#
loop_
_entity.id
_entity.type
_entity.pdbx_description
1 polymer ?
#
loop_
_entity_poly.entity_id
_entity_poly.type
_entity_poly.pdbx_seq_one_letter_code
_entity_poly.pdbx_strand_id
1 'polypeptide(L)'
;MGDFPNLVYYPQSFDLKEHQGKTKIQILKANERFPGWTVHLLQPSDPTDSHSLGFASIPRKGEGTTHGKRIPRPSLEVNKTLNEHLSTLQKSKDDPDSPYFQEFGLTPEDWILAFMIHLKETEQPMDDWTNGRESMTGLIGSFFQSVVFVPCASWYKEGLQVDLRINGSRGRDKRIGVRSSVII
;
A
#
# COMPACT_ATOMS: atom_id res chain seq x y z
N MET A 1 28.34 14.33 -27.03
CA MET A 1 27.16 14.50 -26.15
C MET A 1 26.18 13.43 -26.57
N GLY A 2 25.76 12.59 -25.62
CA GLY A 2 25.19 11.28 -25.90
C GLY A 2 23.81 11.34 -26.56
N ASP A 3 23.65 10.59 -27.65
CA ASP A 3 22.37 10.21 -28.23
C ASP A 3 21.63 9.31 -27.24
N PHE A 4 21.01 9.91 -26.22
CA PHE A 4 20.08 9.20 -25.36
C PHE A 4 18.73 9.08 -26.09
N PRO A 5 18.11 7.89 -26.13
CA PRO A 5 16.80 7.75 -26.73
C PRO A 5 15.80 8.67 -26.01
N ASN A 6 14.94 9.33 -26.79
CA ASN A 6 13.90 10.20 -26.25
C ASN A 6 13.04 9.41 -25.25
N LEU A 7 12.96 9.91 -24.01
CA LEU A 7 12.12 9.32 -22.98
C LEU A 7 10.65 9.46 -23.41
N VAL A 8 10.00 8.34 -23.70
CA VAL A 8 8.59 8.29 -24.08
C VAL A 8 7.75 8.11 -22.81
N TYR A 9 6.97 9.13 -22.47
CA TYR A 9 5.99 9.05 -21.40
C TYR A 9 4.71 8.39 -21.93
N TYR A 10 4.09 7.53 -21.11
CA TYR A 10 2.82 6.82 -21.41
C TYR A 10 2.85 5.96 -22.68
N PRO A 11 3.71 4.92 -22.75
CA PRO A 11 3.73 4.03 -23.90
C PRO A 11 2.38 3.31 -24.06
N GLN A 12 1.82 3.34 -25.27
CA GLN A 12 0.53 2.70 -25.57
C GLN A 12 0.63 1.17 -25.64
N SER A 13 1.83 0.63 -25.88
CA SER A 13 2.13 -0.79 -25.81
C SER A 13 3.62 -1.00 -25.52
N PHE A 14 3.95 -2.10 -24.83
CA PHE A 14 5.32 -2.54 -24.64
C PHE A 14 5.67 -3.55 -25.72
N ASP A 15 6.40 -3.12 -26.75
CA ASP A 15 6.99 -4.05 -27.72
C ASP A 15 8.15 -4.82 -27.05
N LEU A 16 8.09 -6.15 -27.03
CA LEU A 16 9.15 -6.99 -26.45
C LEU A 16 10.50 -6.85 -27.17
N LYS A 17 10.53 -6.49 -28.45
CA LYS A 17 11.77 -6.23 -29.20
C LYS A 17 12.38 -4.87 -28.83
N GLU A 18 11.57 -3.84 -28.76
CA GLU A 18 12.05 -2.45 -28.59
C GLU A 18 12.11 -2.01 -27.11
N HIS A 19 11.21 -2.49 -26.26
CA HIS A 19 11.04 -1.98 -24.89
C HIS A 19 11.67 -2.82 -23.79
N GLN A 20 12.14 -4.06 -24.06
CA GLN A 20 12.88 -4.95 -23.12
C GLN A 20 12.37 -4.97 -21.65
N GLY A 21 11.10 -4.66 -21.42
CA GLY A 21 10.53 -4.45 -20.10
C GLY A 21 10.34 -5.78 -19.36
N LYS A 22 10.38 -5.73 -18.02
CA LYS A 22 10.15 -6.90 -17.15
C LYS A 22 8.75 -6.85 -16.55
N THR A 23 8.06 -7.98 -16.56
CA THR A 23 6.80 -8.18 -15.83
C THR A 23 7.04 -8.19 -14.31
N LYS A 24 5.99 -7.92 -13.51
CA LYS A 24 6.05 -8.02 -12.03
C LYS A 24 6.62 -9.35 -11.54
N ILE A 25 6.24 -10.46 -12.19
CA ILE A 25 6.76 -11.80 -11.84
C ILE A 25 8.27 -11.90 -12.13
N GLN A 26 8.74 -11.34 -13.25
CA GLN A 26 10.16 -11.34 -13.58
C GLN A 26 10.96 -10.49 -12.59
N ILE A 27 10.48 -9.29 -12.22
CA ILE A 27 11.13 -8.42 -11.24
C ILE A 27 11.22 -9.13 -9.88
N LEU A 28 10.11 -9.70 -9.39
CA LEU A 28 10.07 -10.42 -8.12
C LEU A 28 10.99 -11.64 -8.11
N LYS A 29 11.09 -12.39 -9.21
CA LYS A 29 11.99 -13.56 -9.31
C LYS A 29 13.46 -13.17 -9.38
N ALA A 30 13.77 -12.07 -10.06
CA ALA A 30 15.14 -11.62 -10.25
C ALA A 30 15.74 -11.00 -8.98
N ASN A 31 14.90 -10.64 -7.99
CA ASN A 31 15.31 -9.99 -6.75
C ASN A 31 16.23 -8.77 -7.05
N GLU A 32 15.85 -8.02 -8.08
CA GLU A 32 16.65 -6.91 -8.57
C GLU A 32 16.66 -5.78 -7.57
N ARG A 33 17.85 -5.32 -7.21
CA ARG A 33 18.02 -4.09 -6.44
C ARG A 33 17.99 -2.92 -7.40
N PHE A 34 17.26 -1.87 -7.03
CA PHE A 34 17.22 -0.60 -7.75
C PHE A 34 17.99 0.44 -6.94
N PRO A 35 19.31 0.64 -7.16
CA PRO A 35 20.08 1.58 -6.36
C PRO A 35 19.47 2.99 -6.42
N GLY A 36 19.13 3.54 -5.26
CA GLY A 36 18.52 4.87 -5.14
C GLY A 36 17.00 4.92 -5.33
N TRP A 37 16.35 3.78 -5.55
CA TRP A 37 14.89 3.69 -5.70
C TRP A 37 14.32 2.61 -4.78
N THR A 38 13.16 2.90 -4.20
CA THR A 38 12.34 1.92 -3.51
C THR A 38 11.10 1.68 -4.34
N VAL A 39 10.86 0.44 -4.78
CA VAL A 39 9.67 0.11 -5.57
C VAL A 39 8.59 -0.46 -4.66
N HIS A 40 7.45 0.24 -4.58
CA HIS A 40 6.29 -0.23 -3.83
C HIS A 40 5.24 -0.82 -4.79
N LEU A 41 4.82 -2.05 -4.51
CA LEU A 41 3.68 -2.67 -5.19
C LEU A 41 2.47 -2.68 -4.25
N LEU A 42 1.57 -1.72 -4.48
CA LEU A 42 0.32 -1.56 -3.75
C LEU A 42 -0.81 -2.41 -4.37
N GLN A 43 -1.82 -2.75 -3.57
CA GLN A 43 -3.00 -3.44 -4.08
C GLN A 43 -3.89 -2.44 -4.86
N PRO A 44 -4.23 -2.72 -6.13
CA PRO A 44 -5.13 -1.87 -6.90
C PRO A 44 -6.55 -1.90 -6.32
N SER A 45 -7.36 -0.88 -6.65
CA SER A 45 -8.76 -0.79 -6.21
C SER A 45 -9.57 -2.03 -6.60
N ASP A 46 -9.42 -2.50 -7.83
CA ASP A 46 -9.98 -3.75 -8.34
C ASP A 46 -8.85 -4.69 -8.81
N PRO A 47 -8.53 -5.74 -8.03
CA PRO A 47 -7.53 -6.73 -8.41
C PRO A 47 -7.85 -7.58 -9.66
N THR A 48 -9.08 -7.50 -10.18
CA THR A 48 -9.50 -8.22 -11.39
C THR A 48 -9.32 -7.41 -12.67
N ASP A 49 -9.10 -6.10 -12.56
CA ASP A 49 -8.88 -5.18 -13.68
C ASP A 49 -7.43 -4.67 -13.69
N SER A 50 -6.70 -4.96 -14.77
CA SER A 50 -5.31 -4.51 -14.95
C SER A 50 -5.18 -3.00 -15.18
N HIS A 51 -6.28 -2.31 -15.48
CA HIS A 51 -6.34 -0.87 -15.68
C HIS A 51 -7.05 -0.15 -14.51
N SER A 52 -7.29 -0.86 -13.41
CA SER A 52 -7.92 -0.28 -12.23
C SER A 52 -7.12 0.91 -11.71
N LEU A 53 -7.80 2.04 -11.56
CA LEU A 53 -7.22 3.28 -11.04
C LEU A 53 -7.24 3.28 -9.50
N GLY A 54 -6.22 3.87 -8.91
CA GLY A 54 -6.09 3.99 -7.46
C GLY A 54 -5.82 2.67 -6.74
N PHE A 55 -6.04 2.70 -5.43
CA PHE A 55 -5.67 1.65 -4.50
C PHE A 55 -6.84 1.18 -3.67
N ALA A 56 -6.82 -0.10 -3.31
CA ALA A 56 -7.87 -0.71 -2.47
C ALA A 56 -8.06 0.05 -1.14
N SER A 57 -9.31 0.20 -0.74
CA SER A 57 -9.69 0.73 0.57
C SER A 57 -9.30 -0.22 1.70
N ILE A 58 -9.16 0.32 2.92
CA ILE A 58 -9.01 -0.48 4.14
C ILE A 58 -10.40 -0.89 4.64
N PRO A 59 -10.77 -2.18 4.56
CA PRO A 59 -12.13 -2.61 4.86
C PRO A 59 -12.45 -2.49 6.35
N ARG A 60 -13.73 -2.21 6.63
CA ARG A 60 -14.26 -2.29 8.00
C ARG A 60 -14.29 -3.75 8.47
N LYS A 61 -14.53 -3.93 9.77
CA LYS A 61 -14.58 -5.25 10.39
C LYS A 61 -15.68 -6.10 9.73
N GLY A 62 -15.30 -7.25 9.19
CA GLY A 62 -16.20 -8.18 8.51
C GLY A 62 -16.56 -7.82 7.07
N GLU A 63 -15.99 -6.73 6.53
CA GLU A 63 -16.17 -6.31 5.13
C GLU A 63 -14.96 -6.68 4.25
N GLY A 64 -13.95 -7.35 4.82
CA GLY A 64 -12.77 -7.78 4.11
C GLY A 64 -13.07 -8.90 3.12
N THR A 65 -12.43 -8.79 1.96
CA THR A 65 -12.44 -9.78 0.90
C THR A 65 -11.14 -10.60 0.94
N THR A 66 -11.14 -11.78 0.31
CA THR A 66 -9.92 -12.56 0.08
C THR A 66 -9.61 -12.56 -1.41
N HIS A 67 -8.38 -12.20 -1.78
CA HIS A 67 -7.93 -12.11 -3.16
C HIS A 67 -6.83 -13.14 -3.46
N GLY A 68 -6.72 -13.57 -4.72
CA GLY A 68 -5.72 -14.55 -5.15
C GLY A 68 -6.20 -16.00 -5.10
N LYS A 69 -5.74 -16.80 -6.06
CA LYS A 69 -6.16 -18.21 -6.22
C LYS A 69 -5.20 -19.21 -5.57
N ARG A 70 -3.89 -19.00 -5.74
CA ARG A 70 -2.84 -19.92 -5.28
C ARG A 70 -2.53 -19.75 -3.79
N ILE A 71 -2.32 -18.51 -3.37
CA ILE A 71 -2.15 -18.13 -1.97
C ILE A 71 -3.24 -17.08 -1.70
N PRO A 72 -4.42 -17.49 -1.19
CA PRO A 72 -5.50 -16.56 -0.88
C PRO A 72 -5.04 -15.57 0.18
N ARG A 73 -5.05 -14.28 -0.15
CA ARG A 73 -4.68 -13.16 0.70
C ARG A 73 -5.94 -12.48 1.25
N PRO A 74 -6.27 -12.66 2.53
CA PRO A 74 -7.32 -11.88 3.18
C PRO A 74 -6.95 -10.41 3.24
N SER A 75 -7.93 -9.53 3.15
CA SER A 75 -7.72 -8.09 3.38
C SER A 75 -7.38 -7.81 4.85
N LEU A 76 -6.51 -6.82 5.06
CA LEU A 76 -6.17 -6.33 6.40
C LEU A 76 -7.28 -5.39 6.90
N GLU A 77 -8.31 -5.98 7.52
CA GLU A 77 -9.42 -5.24 8.12
C GLU A 77 -9.02 -4.45 9.38
N VAL A 78 -9.80 -3.41 9.70
CA VAL A 78 -9.74 -2.72 11.00
C VAL A 78 -10.10 -3.63 12.20
N ASN A 79 -10.17 -3.06 13.40
CA ASN A 79 -10.56 -3.74 14.64
C ASN A 79 -9.51 -4.75 15.16
N LYS A 80 -8.28 -4.68 14.65
CA LYS A 80 -7.06 -5.17 15.31
C LYS A 80 -6.24 -3.97 15.82
N THR A 81 -5.36 -4.22 16.77
CA THR A 81 -4.35 -3.24 17.19
C THR A 81 -3.26 -3.12 16.14
N LEU A 82 -2.58 -1.97 16.11
CA LEU A 82 -1.46 -1.76 15.18
C LEU A 82 -0.33 -2.76 15.43
N ASN A 83 -0.12 -3.18 16.68
CA ASN A 83 0.83 -4.26 17.02
C ASN A 83 0.41 -5.63 16.47
N GLU A 84 -0.89 -5.97 16.47
CA GLU A 84 -1.38 -7.22 15.87
C GLU A 84 -1.18 -7.21 14.35
N HIS A 85 -1.41 -6.07 13.69
CA HIS A 85 -1.11 -5.91 12.27
C HIS A 85 0.40 -6.05 11.98
N LEU A 86 1.25 -5.34 12.73
CA LEU A 86 2.70 -5.44 12.60
C LEU A 86 3.20 -6.88 12.83
N SER A 87 2.68 -7.54 13.86
CA SER A 87 3.03 -8.93 14.16
C SER A 87 2.63 -9.88 13.03
N THR A 88 1.50 -9.60 12.34
CA THR A 88 1.07 -10.38 11.18
C THR A 88 2.09 -10.27 10.04
N LEU A 89 2.52 -9.05 9.71
CA LEU A 89 3.51 -8.81 8.65
C LEU A 89 4.93 -9.26 9.03
N GLN A 90 5.30 -9.21 10.32
CA GLN A 90 6.60 -9.70 10.78
C GLN A 90 6.71 -11.22 10.69
N LYS A 91 5.66 -11.93 11.09
CA LYS A 91 5.62 -13.40 11.01
C LYS A 91 5.65 -13.91 9.58
N SER A 92 5.19 -13.11 8.61
CA SER A 92 5.20 -13.48 7.20
C SER A 92 6.54 -13.22 6.50
N LYS A 93 7.52 -12.55 7.12
CA LYS A 93 8.77 -12.16 6.44
C LYS A 93 9.58 -13.34 5.92
N ASP A 94 9.64 -14.41 6.70
CA ASP A 94 10.46 -15.60 6.42
C ASP A 94 9.61 -16.82 6.03
N ASP A 95 8.33 -16.60 5.69
CA ASP A 95 7.37 -17.65 5.34
C ASP A 95 6.85 -17.44 3.90
N PRO A 96 7.43 -18.12 2.90
CA PRO A 96 7.01 -18.01 1.50
C PRO A 96 5.56 -18.45 1.22
N ASP A 97 4.97 -19.24 2.10
CA ASP A 97 3.58 -19.70 1.98
C ASP A 97 2.59 -18.73 2.64
N SER A 98 3.09 -17.71 3.33
CA SER A 98 2.27 -16.67 3.94
C SER A 98 1.59 -15.80 2.87
N PRO A 99 0.30 -15.46 3.03
CA PRO A 99 -0.37 -14.51 2.13
C PRO A 99 0.22 -13.10 2.14
N TYR A 100 1.01 -12.76 3.14
CA TYR A 100 1.65 -11.45 3.30
C TYR A 100 3.19 -11.54 3.18
N PHE A 101 3.71 -12.58 2.53
CA PHE A 101 5.15 -12.73 2.30
C PHE A 101 5.71 -11.49 1.57
N GLN A 102 6.81 -10.93 2.10
CA GLN A 102 7.45 -9.69 1.62
C GLN A 102 6.59 -8.42 1.69
N GLU A 103 5.46 -8.43 2.40
CA GLU A 103 4.70 -7.22 2.64
C GLU A 103 5.20 -6.44 3.85
N PHE A 104 5.25 -5.12 3.70
CA PHE A 104 5.64 -4.18 4.75
C PHE A 104 4.56 -3.11 4.89
N GLY A 105 4.39 -2.60 6.11
CA GLY A 105 3.53 -1.44 6.31
C GLY A 105 4.14 -0.17 5.74
N LEU A 106 3.29 0.79 5.41
CA LEU A 106 3.72 2.07 4.86
C LEU A 106 4.34 2.99 5.92
N THR A 107 5.29 3.82 5.49
CA THR A 107 5.77 5.02 6.18
C THR A 107 4.91 6.25 5.82
N PRO A 108 5.07 7.40 6.49
CA PRO A 108 4.41 8.64 6.08
C PRO A 108 4.70 9.03 4.63
N GLU A 109 5.95 8.91 4.19
CA GLU A 109 6.38 9.23 2.83
C GLU A 109 5.71 8.32 1.80
N ASP A 110 5.65 7.00 2.08
CA ASP A 110 4.98 6.03 1.21
C ASP A 110 3.49 6.34 1.08
N TRP A 111 2.85 6.70 2.19
CA TRP A 111 1.42 7.03 2.20
C TRP A 111 1.12 8.33 1.47
N ILE A 112 1.94 9.38 1.66
CA ILE A 112 1.77 10.66 0.94
C ILE A 112 1.87 10.43 -0.57
N LEU A 113 2.85 9.62 -1.01
CA LEU A 113 2.99 9.28 -2.41
C LEU A 113 1.76 8.50 -2.93
N ALA A 114 1.34 7.46 -2.21
CA ALA A 114 0.15 6.70 -2.56
C ALA A 114 -1.12 7.56 -2.59
N PHE A 115 -1.28 8.48 -1.64
CA PHE A 115 -2.41 9.41 -1.59
C PHE A 115 -2.43 10.32 -2.83
N MET A 116 -1.30 10.92 -3.19
CA MET A 116 -1.21 11.80 -4.37
C MET A 116 -1.48 11.04 -5.67
N ILE A 117 -0.94 9.83 -5.82
CA ILE A 117 -1.19 8.98 -6.98
C ILE A 117 -2.69 8.63 -7.06
N HIS A 118 -3.26 8.14 -5.96
CA HIS A 118 -4.68 7.79 -5.91
C HIS A 118 -5.55 8.99 -6.28
N LEU A 119 -5.33 10.14 -5.64
CA LEU A 119 -6.09 11.36 -5.91
C LEU A 119 -5.96 11.81 -7.36
N LYS A 120 -4.76 11.69 -7.95
CA LYS A 120 -4.53 12.06 -9.34
C LYS A 120 -5.23 11.14 -10.33
N GLU A 121 -5.29 9.84 -10.03
CA GLU A 121 -5.90 8.83 -10.88
C GLU A 121 -7.42 8.79 -10.77
N THR A 122 -7.97 8.93 -9.56
CA THR A 122 -9.40 8.72 -9.29
C THR A 122 -10.19 10.00 -9.09
N GLU A 123 -9.51 11.15 -8.92
CA GLU A 123 -10.11 12.41 -8.47
C GLU A 123 -10.82 12.32 -7.11
N GLN A 124 -10.56 11.25 -6.35
CA GLN A 124 -11.12 11.01 -5.02
C GLN A 124 -10.00 10.87 -3.98
N PRO A 125 -10.22 11.32 -2.74
CA PRO A 125 -9.23 11.16 -1.68
C PRO A 125 -9.12 9.69 -1.25
N MET A 126 -7.91 9.26 -0.92
CA MET A 126 -7.67 7.96 -0.29
C MET A 126 -7.82 8.05 1.24
N ASP A 127 -8.35 7.00 1.85
CA ASP A 127 -8.55 6.88 3.30
C ASP A 127 -9.51 7.97 3.85
N ASP A 128 -10.61 8.22 3.14
CA ASP A 128 -11.72 9.07 3.60
C ASP A 128 -12.55 8.34 4.67
N TRP A 129 -12.02 8.34 5.90
CA TRP A 129 -12.62 7.62 7.01
C TRP A 129 -14.03 8.09 7.38
N THR A 130 -14.44 9.27 6.91
CA THR A 130 -15.75 9.88 7.18
C THR A 130 -16.84 9.43 6.21
N ASN A 131 -16.49 8.78 5.09
CA ASN A 131 -17.46 8.30 4.11
C ASN A 131 -18.22 7.03 4.52
N GLY A 132 -17.92 6.48 5.70
CA GLY A 132 -18.54 5.28 6.25
C GLY A 132 -18.02 3.96 5.69
N ARG A 133 -17.27 3.97 4.58
CA ARG A 133 -16.72 2.77 3.90
C ARG A 133 -15.23 2.59 4.14
N GLU A 134 -14.47 3.68 4.09
CA GLU A 134 -13.02 3.67 4.25
C GLU A 134 -12.60 3.86 5.70
N SER A 135 -11.33 3.59 5.99
CA SER A 135 -10.76 3.69 7.32
C SER A 135 -9.47 4.51 7.29
N MET A 136 -9.06 4.98 8.47
CA MET A 136 -7.75 5.62 8.62
C MET A 136 -6.68 4.54 8.59
N THR A 137 -5.47 4.88 8.14
CA THR A 137 -4.34 3.96 8.15
C THR A 137 -3.39 4.24 9.29
N GLY A 138 -2.92 3.20 9.96
CA GLY A 138 -1.71 3.23 10.77
C GLY A 138 -0.50 2.95 9.90
N LEU A 139 0.50 3.82 9.99
CA LEU A 139 1.73 3.79 9.21
C LEU A 139 2.78 2.95 9.92
N ILE A 140 2.49 1.65 10.08
CA ILE A 140 3.28 0.68 10.86
C ILE A 140 4.66 0.36 10.27
N GLY A 141 5.01 0.93 9.10
CA GLY A 141 6.39 0.98 8.62
C GLY A 141 7.27 1.95 9.41
N SER A 142 6.66 2.78 10.26
CA SER A 142 7.32 3.76 11.12
C SER A 142 6.76 3.70 12.54
N PHE A 143 7.58 4.02 13.54
CA PHE A 143 7.11 4.18 14.93
C PHE A 143 8.01 5.17 15.69
N PHE A 144 7.41 5.88 16.63
CA PHE A 144 8.16 6.77 17.54
C PHE A 144 8.59 5.98 18.78
N GLN A 145 9.87 5.59 18.84
CA GLN A 145 10.39 4.75 19.93
C GLN A 145 10.29 5.40 21.32
N SER A 146 10.41 6.73 21.40
CA SER A 146 10.36 7.47 22.67
C SER A 146 8.99 7.42 23.35
N VAL A 147 7.92 7.22 22.58
CA VAL A 147 6.54 7.31 23.08
C VAL A 147 5.70 6.06 22.77
N VAL A 148 6.20 5.13 21.94
CA VAL A 148 5.50 3.89 21.53
C VAL A 148 4.17 4.18 20.78
N PHE A 149 4.19 5.25 19.99
CA PHE A 149 3.10 5.64 19.09
C PHE A 149 3.46 5.33 17.64
N VAL A 150 2.43 5.08 16.85
CA VAL A 150 2.53 4.89 15.39
C VAL A 150 1.84 6.08 14.73
N PRO A 151 2.46 6.69 13.69
CA PRO A 151 1.77 7.70 12.90
C PRO A 151 0.52 7.11 12.23
N CYS A 152 -0.53 7.90 12.13
CA CYS A 152 -1.72 7.56 11.38
C CYS A 152 -2.03 8.68 10.39
N ALA A 153 -2.58 8.29 9.25
CA ALA A 153 -2.96 9.22 8.18
C ALA A 153 -4.38 8.94 7.70
N SER A 154 -5.06 10.00 7.24
CA SER A 154 -6.38 9.93 6.63
C SER A 154 -6.75 11.22 5.94
N TRP A 155 -7.75 11.16 5.04
CA TRP A 155 -8.46 12.35 4.57
C TRP A 155 -9.55 12.76 5.55
N TYR A 156 -9.60 14.03 5.93
CA TYR A 156 -10.66 14.62 6.73
C TYR A 156 -11.53 15.52 5.87
N LYS A 157 -12.69 14.99 5.48
CA LYS A 157 -13.61 15.63 4.52
C LYS A 157 -14.15 16.98 4.97
N GLU A 158 -14.49 17.13 6.25
CA GLU A 158 -15.08 18.39 6.76
C GLU A 158 -14.05 19.53 6.76
N GLY A 159 -12.78 19.22 7.04
CA GLY A 159 -11.68 20.18 6.99
C GLY A 159 -11.02 20.33 5.62
N LEU A 160 -11.41 19.50 4.64
CA LEU A 160 -10.79 19.42 3.30
C LEU A 160 -9.26 19.29 3.36
N GLN A 161 -8.77 18.49 4.29
CA GLN A 161 -7.34 18.37 4.56
C GLN A 161 -6.93 16.92 4.85
N VAL A 162 -5.64 16.66 4.68
CA VAL A 162 -5.01 15.45 5.20
C VAL A 162 -4.72 15.64 6.69
N ASP A 163 -5.15 14.66 7.49
CA ASP A 163 -4.83 14.61 8.90
C ASP A 163 -3.71 13.60 9.16
N LEU A 164 -2.59 14.10 9.70
CA LEU A 164 -1.51 13.28 10.26
C LEU A 164 -1.56 13.38 11.79
N ARG A 165 -1.65 12.23 12.45
CA ARG A 165 -1.79 12.14 13.91
C ARG A 165 -0.99 10.97 14.46
N ILE A 166 -0.86 10.90 15.78
CA ILE A 166 -0.24 9.76 16.45
C ILE A 166 -1.31 8.94 17.16
N ASN A 167 -1.19 7.61 17.11
CA ASN A 167 -2.06 6.72 17.87
C ASN A 167 -1.26 5.68 18.67
N GLY A 168 -1.79 5.32 19.84
CA GLY A 168 -1.16 4.31 20.70
C GLY A 168 -1.20 2.95 20.03
N SER A 169 -0.04 2.26 19.95
CA SER A 169 0.10 0.98 19.23
C SER A 169 -0.76 -0.17 19.77
N ARG A 170 -1.15 -0.09 21.05
CA ARG A 170 -1.95 -1.12 21.77
C ARG A 170 -3.45 -0.81 21.81
N GLY A 171 -3.86 0.40 21.43
CA GLY A 171 -5.27 0.79 21.41
C GLY A 171 -6.00 0.14 20.24
N ARG A 172 -7.19 -0.39 20.48
CA ARG A 172 -8.08 -0.87 19.41
C ARG A 172 -9.03 0.26 19.01
N ASP A 173 -8.70 0.96 17.92
CA ASP A 173 -9.65 1.87 17.28
C ASP A 173 -10.35 1.10 16.15
N LYS A 174 -11.68 1.07 16.17
CA LYS A 174 -12.50 0.40 15.13
C LYS A 174 -12.41 1.09 13.77
N ARG A 175 -11.75 2.24 13.68
CA ARG A 175 -11.61 3.04 12.47
C ARG A 175 -10.19 3.10 11.93
N ILE A 176 -9.23 2.44 12.57
CA ILE A 176 -7.83 2.40 12.13
C ILE A 176 -7.51 0.97 11.70
N GLY A 177 -7.02 0.84 10.47
CA GLY A 177 -6.42 -0.39 9.96
C GLY A 177 -5.00 -0.09 9.48
N VAL A 178 -4.51 -0.86 8.51
CA VAL A 178 -3.17 -0.63 7.93
C VAL A 178 -3.20 -0.86 6.43
N ARG A 179 -2.34 -0.12 5.72
CA ARG A 179 -1.93 -0.43 4.36
C ARG A 179 -0.60 -1.16 4.38
N SER A 180 -0.43 -2.07 3.43
CA SER A 180 0.85 -2.73 3.17
C SER A 180 1.16 -2.73 1.68
N SER A 181 2.43 -2.85 1.37
CA SER A 181 2.95 -3.00 0.01
C SER A 181 4.07 -4.04 0.00
N VAL A 182 4.26 -4.69 -1.14
CA VAL A 182 5.50 -5.43 -1.39
C VAL A 182 6.59 -4.43 -1.78
N ILE A 183 7.74 -4.50 -1.13
CA ILE A 183 8.91 -3.65 -1.41
C ILE A 183 9.97 -4.47 -2.13
N ILE A 184 10.52 -3.94 -3.22
CA ILE A 184 11.57 -4.57 -4.05
C ILE A 184 12.73 -3.59 -4.21
#